data_AF-E6XRT7-F1
#
_entry.id   AF-E6XRT7-F1
#
_cell.length_a   1.000
_cell.length_b   1.000
_cell.length_c   1.000
_cell.angle_alpha   90.00
_cell.angle_beta   90.00
_cell.angle_gamma   90.00
#
_symmetry.space_group_name_H-M   'P 1'
#
loop_
_entity.id
_entity.type
_entity.pdbx_description
1 polymer ?
#
loop_
_entity_poly.entity_id
_entity_poly.type
_entity_poly.pdbx_seq_one_letter_code
_entity_poly.pdbx_strand_id
1 'polypeptide(L)'
;MKPLFAGMLLSISLLSSPLLAQEYTVETYQEIFKGDNQFKQKEAIESLTIAGLSDPAIFDALEAKLLASLPQATEKNAIDYSAWLVKGLAYSGNDKYSETINKIVNGDYPKKLKKYAGQALENITIYKKWNAILADKSQYTADQSQQNNAFANALRSNDLELMRLAAKRIIDDRQYDDFILAVLSNELKTPRLMADDKLAIDTYANMAKALASSGNTAYRDVIENMATTSSNKKLKNYAESYLKKYY
;
A
#
# COMPACT_ATOMS: atom_id res chain seq x y z
N MET A 1 -19.41 -60.60 -26.66
CA MET A 1 -18.26 -59.71 -26.45
C MET A 1 -18.79 -58.31 -26.12
N LYS A 2 -18.32 -57.72 -25.01
CA LYS A 2 -18.50 -56.31 -24.60
C LYS A 2 -17.88 -55.35 -25.68
N PRO A 3 -18.22 -54.04 -25.76
CA PRO A 3 -18.38 -53.18 -24.58
C PRO A 3 -19.50 -52.14 -24.55
N LEU A 4 -19.81 -51.79 -23.30
CA LEU A 4 -20.49 -50.60 -22.81
C LEU A 4 -19.74 -49.33 -23.22
N PHE A 5 -20.47 -48.30 -23.67
CA PHE A 5 -20.01 -46.92 -23.65
C PHE A 5 -20.82 -46.13 -22.62
N ALA A 6 -20.17 -45.83 -21.50
CA ALA A 6 -20.63 -44.88 -20.51
C ALA A 6 -20.38 -43.46 -21.04
N GLY A 7 -21.44 -42.67 -21.23
CA GLY A 7 -21.34 -41.25 -21.51
C GLY A 7 -21.00 -40.50 -20.22
N MET A 8 -19.75 -40.07 -20.08
CA MET A 8 -19.29 -39.24 -18.97
C MET A 8 -19.47 -37.76 -19.34
N LEU A 9 -20.38 -37.10 -18.62
CA LEU A 9 -20.56 -35.65 -18.61
C LEU A 9 -19.30 -34.99 -18.05
N LEU A 10 -18.58 -34.23 -18.88
CA LEU A 10 -17.54 -33.31 -18.44
C LEU A 10 -18.20 -31.96 -18.12
N SER A 11 -18.65 -31.81 -16.87
CA SER A 11 -18.97 -30.50 -16.30
C SER A 11 -17.66 -29.76 -16.04
N ILE A 12 -17.29 -28.86 -16.95
CA ILE A 12 -16.23 -27.87 -16.71
C ILE A 12 -16.81 -26.82 -15.76
N SER A 13 -16.69 -27.08 -14.46
CA SER A 13 -16.83 -26.05 -13.44
C SER A 13 -15.62 -25.12 -13.54
N LEU A 14 -15.82 -23.98 -14.20
CA LEU A 14 -14.94 -22.82 -14.11
C LEU A 14 -14.95 -22.34 -12.66
N LEU A 15 -14.03 -22.86 -11.85
CA LEU A 15 -13.65 -22.22 -10.61
C LEU A 15 -12.93 -20.93 -10.99
N SER A 16 -13.68 -19.83 -11.04
CA SER A 16 -13.10 -18.50 -10.96
C SER A 16 -12.47 -18.38 -9.58
N SER A 17 -11.17 -18.68 -9.49
CA SER A 17 -10.38 -18.34 -8.31
C SER A 17 -10.59 -16.85 -8.01
N PRO A 18 -10.84 -16.47 -6.75
CA PRO A 18 -10.78 -15.06 -6.39
C PRO A 18 -9.41 -14.54 -6.82
N LEU A 19 -9.40 -13.44 -7.55
CA LEU A 19 -8.17 -12.76 -7.97
C LEU A 19 -7.48 -12.31 -6.69
N LEU A 20 -6.59 -13.15 -6.13
CA LEU A 20 -5.66 -12.72 -5.10
C LEU A 20 -4.90 -11.52 -5.67
N ALA A 21 -4.77 -10.45 -4.90
CA ALA A 21 -3.91 -9.33 -5.27
C ALA A 21 -2.55 -9.90 -5.68
N GLN A 22 -2.17 -9.73 -6.95
CA GLN A 22 -0.96 -10.34 -7.47
C GLN A 22 0.24 -9.70 -6.77
N GLU A 23 0.89 -10.45 -5.88
CA GLU A 23 2.13 -10.02 -5.26
C GLU A 23 3.22 -9.96 -6.33
N TYR A 24 3.80 -8.77 -6.51
CA TYR A 24 4.86 -8.57 -7.47
C TYR A 24 6.21 -8.97 -6.87
N THR A 25 6.88 -9.90 -7.54
CA THR A 25 8.29 -10.22 -7.30
C THR A 25 9.19 -9.10 -7.83
N VAL A 26 10.47 -9.11 -7.46
CA VAL A 26 11.48 -8.20 -8.01
C VAL A 26 11.48 -8.27 -9.54
N GLU A 27 11.46 -9.48 -10.09
CA GLU A 27 11.44 -9.75 -11.53
C GLU A 27 10.17 -9.18 -12.17
N THR A 28 9.01 -9.37 -11.54
CA THR A 28 7.73 -8.82 -12.03
C THR A 28 7.78 -7.30 -12.10
N TYR A 29 8.30 -6.62 -11.08
CA TYR A 29 8.48 -5.17 -11.11
C TYR A 29 9.40 -4.74 -12.25
N GLN A 30 10.53 -5.41 -12.42
CA GLN A 30 11.47 -5.09 -13.50
C GLN A 30 10.83 -5.23 -14.88
N GLU A 31 10.08 -6.31 -15.12
CA GLU A 31 9.36 -6.52 -16.37
C GLU A 31 8.32 -5.43 -16.62
N ILE A 32 7.56 -5.04 -15.59
CA ILE A 32 6.58 -3.94 -15.68
C ILE A 32 7.26 -2.63 -16.07
N PHE A 33 8.39 -2.27 -15.45
CA PHE A 33 9.09 -1.02 -15.75
C PHE A 33 9.87 -1.03 -17.06
N LYS A 34 10.29 -2.21 -17.54
CA LYS A 34 10.86 -2.38 -18.89
C LYS A 34 9.81 -2.26 -20.00
N GLY A 35 8.56 -2.63 -19.72
CA GLY A 35 7.45 -2.51 -20.68
C GLY A 35 6.96 -1.07 -20.90
N ASP A 36 5.90 -0.91 -21.70
CA ASP A 36 5.32 0.40 -22.05
C ASP A 36 3.91 0.64 -21.51
N ASN A 37 3.37 -0.30 -20.74
CA ASN A 37 2.05 -0.16 -20.16
C ASN A 37 2.08 0.79 -18.96
N GLN A 38 1.83 2.09 -19.21
CA GLN A 38 1.83 3.13 -18.19
C GLN A 38 0.82 2.89 -17.07
N PHE A 39 -0.31 2.24 -17.38
CA PHE A 39 -1.32 1.91 -16.37
C PHE A 39 -0.76 0.88 -15.37
N LYS A 40 -0.23 -0.24 -15.86
CA LYS A 40 0.41 -1.26 -15.02
C LYS A 40 1.61 -0.71 -14.23
N GLN A 41 2.36 0.23 -14.80
CA GLN A 41 3.46 0.89 -14.10
C GLN A 41 2.99 1.77 -12.95
N LYS A 42 1.87 2.47 -13.12
CA LYS A 42 1.27 3.24 -12.02
C LYS A 42 0.74 2.31 -10.92
N GLU A 43 0.08 1.21 -11.27
CA GLU A 43 -0.35 0.19 -10.30
C GLU A 43 0.85 -0.40 -9.53
N ALA A 44 1.94 -0.71 -10.23
CA ALA A 44 3.19 -1.17 -9.60
C ALA A 44 3.82 -0.11 -8.67
N ILE A 45 3.78 1.18 -9.04
CA ILE A 45 4.25 2.26 -8.17
C ILE A 45 3.38 2.35 -6.92
N GLU A 46 2.06 2.19 -7.05
CA GLU A 46 1.16 2.19 -5.91
C GLU A 46 1.44 1.01 -4.97
N SER A 47 1.64 -0.20 -5.49
CA SER A 47 1.95 -1.36 -4.65
C SER A 47 3.26 -1.21 -3.88
N LEU A 48 4.25 -0.51 -4.43
CA LEU A 48 5.52 -0.23 -3.75
C LEU A 48 5.37 0.62 -2.47
N THR A 49 4.27 1.36 -2.27
CA THR A 49 4.09 2.21 -1.08
C THR A 49 4.17 1.46 0.25
N ILE A 50 3.80 0.17 0.27
CA ILE A 50 3.78 -0.65 1.48
C ILE A 50 4.50 -1.98 1.29
N ALA A 51 5.14 -2.23 0.15
CA ALA A 51 5.79 -3.51 -0.15
C ALA A 51 7.04 -3.80 0.70
N GLY A 52 7.64 -2.76 1.30
CA GLY A 52 8.91 -2.87 2.03
C GLY A 52 10.09 -3.27 1.16
N LEU A 53 9.98 -3.07 -0.16
CA LEU A 53 11.03 -3.41 -1.12
C LEU A 53 11.98 -2.23 -1.31
N SER A 54 13.27 -2.50 -1.19
CA SER A 54 14.36 -1.53 -1.43
C SER A 54 15.40 -2.06 -2.43
N ASP A 55 15.09 -3.16 -3.12
CA ASP A 55 16.00 -3.81 -4.07
C ASP A 55 16.36 -2.85 -5.22
N PRO A 56 17.65 -2.48 -5.38
CA PRO A 56 18.08 -1.57 -6.44
C PRO A 56 17.68 -2.02 -7.84
N ALA A 57 17.54 -3.32 -8.07
CA ALA A 57 17.18 -3.86 -9.37
C ALA A 57 15.79 -3.39 -9.85
N ILE A 58 14.85 -3.16 -8.93
CA ILE A 58 13.53 -2.59 -9.21
C ILE A 58 13.67 -1.11 -9.58
N PHE A 59 14.36 -0.37 -8.72
CA PHE A 59 14.41 1.09 -8.79
C PHE A 59 15.36 1.59 -9.89
N ASP A 60 16.36 0.80 -10.28
CA ASP A 60 17.20 1.06 -11.45
C ASP A 60 16.38 0.92 -12.75
N ALA A 61 15.49 -0.07 -12.84
CA ALA A 61 14.57 -0.21 -13.97
C ALA A 61 13.57 0.95 -14.02
N LEU A 62 13.05 1.36 -12.87
CA LEU A 62 12.16 2.52 -12.74
C LEU A 62 12.87 3.83 -13.10
N GLU A 63 14.11 4.03 -12.64
CA GLU A 63 14.95 5.18 -12.97
C GLU A 63 15.21 5.26 -14.48
N ALA A 64 15.58 4.15 -15.10
CA ALA A 64 15.76 4.09 -16.56
C ALA A 64 14.47 4.49 -17.30
N LYS A 65 13.30 4.03 -16.82
CA LYS A 65 12.00 4.41 -17.40
C LYS A 65 11.71 5.90 -17.22
N LEU A 66 12.01 6.45 -16.04
CA LEU A 66 11.90 7.89 -15.76
C LEU A 66 12.77 8.70 -16.72
N LEU A 67 14.06 8.38 -16.82
CA LEU A 67 14.98 9.10 -17.69
C LEU A 67 14.53 9.08 -19.16
N ALA A 68 13.97 7.95 -19.63
CA ALA A 68 13.39 7.85 -20.96
C ALA A 68 12.10 8.67 -21.14
N SER A 69 11.31 8.88 -20.06
CA SER A 69 10.06 9.63 -20.13
C SER A 69 10.25 11.15 -20.09
N LEU A 70 11.35 11.63 -19.49
CA LEU A 70 11.61 13.05 -19.27
C LEU A 70 11.62 13.90 -20.55
N PRO A 71 12.29 13.52 -21.67
CA PRO A 71 12.25 14.31 -22.90
C PRO A 71 10.86 14.47 -23.50
N GLN A 72 9.94 13.54 -23.20
CA GLN A 72 8.56 13.55 -23.70
C GLN A 72 7.58 14.28 -22.77
N ALA A 73 8.05 14.76 -21.62
CA ALA A 73 7.21 15.39 -20.58
C ALA A 73 6.83 16.84 -20.94
N THR A 74 6.26 17.07 -22.12
CA THR A 74 5.86 18.39 -22.62
C THR A 74 4.36 18.66 -22.41
N GLU A 75 3.54 17.61 -22.48
CA GLU A 75 2.08 17.71 -22.33
C GLU A 75 1.59 17.16 -20.98
N LYS A 76 0.37 17.54 -20.59
CA LYS A 76 -0.22 17.24 -19.27
C LYS A 76 -0.11 15.75 -18.88
N ASN A 77 -0.42 14.83 -19.79
CA ASN A 77 -0.41 13.40 -19.49
C ASN A 77 1.01 12.85 -19.34
N ALA A 78 1.95 13.28 -20.20
CA ALA A 78 3.35 12.86 -20.13
C ALA A 78 4.07 13.44 -18.88
N ILE A 79 3.74 14.67 -18.50
CA ILE A 79 4.17 15.29 -17.24
C ILE A 79 3.64 14.49 -16.05
N ASP A 80 2.35 14.11 -16.07
CA ASP A 80 1.74 13.33 -15.01
C ASP A 80 2.40 11.95 -14.86
N TYR A 81 2.63 11.26 -15.97
CA TYR A 81 3.31 9.98 -15.99
C TYR A 81 4.74 10.07 -15.44
N SER A 82 5.53 11.06 -15.88
CA SER A 82 6.88 11.28 -15.33
C SER A 82 6.84 11.62 -13.83
N ALA A 83 5.84 12.36 -13.37
CA ALA A 83 5.65 12.64 -11.95
C ALA A 83 5.33 11.38 -11.13
N TRP A 84 4.56 10.44 -11.70
CA TRP A 84 4.33 9.12 -11.10
C TRP A 84 5.63 8.33 -10.95
N LEU A 85 6.47 8.29 -11.98
CA LEU A 85 7.77 7.63 -11.92
C LEU A 85 8.67 8.29 -10.87
N VAL A 86 8.79 9.62 -10.84
CA VAL A 86 9.55 10.33 -9.81
C VAL A 86 9.07 9.98 -8.39
N LYS A 87 7.76 9.89 -8.19
CA LYS A 87 7.16 9.47 -6.91
C LYS A 87 7.56 8.04 -6.55
N GLY A 88 7.47 7.11 -7.50
CA GLY A 88 7.88 5.71 -7.29
C GLY A 88 9.35 5.56 -6.96
N LEU A 89 10.22 6.38 -7.57
CA LEU A 89 11.66 6.35 -7.30
C LEU A 89 11.99 6.73 -5.85
N ALA A 90 11.25 7.67 -5.26
CA ALA A 90 11.39 8.03 -3.85
C ALA A 90 11.04 6.87 -2.89
N TYR A 91 10.20 5.92 -3.30
CA TYR A 91 9.83 4.78 -2.45
C TYR A 91 10.99 3.81 -2.20
N SER A 92 12.08 3.93 -2.96
CA SER A 92 13.33 3.19 -2.70
C SER A 92 13.92 3.49 -1.32
N GLY A 93 13.77 4.72 -0.82
CA GLY A 93 14.52 5.19 0.34
C GLY A 93 16.05 5.20 0.13
N ASN A 94 16.52 5.09 -1.11
CA ASN A 94 17.94 4.95 -1.43
C ASN A 94 18.51 6.27 -1.98
N ASP A 95 19.47 6.84 -1.26
CA ASP A 95 20.08 8.14 -1.55
C ASP A 95 20.71 8.22 -2.95
N LYS A 96 21.06 7.09 -3.58
CA LYS A 96 21.52 7.01 -4.98
C LYS A 96 20.57 7.78 -5.92
N TYR A 97 19.26 7.60 -5.74
CA TYR A 97 18.28 8.16 -6.65
C TYR A 97 17.95 9.63 -6.39
N SER A 98 18.39 10.18 -5.24
CA SER A 98 18.27 11.61 -4.93
C SER A 98 18.99 12.46 -5.98
N GLU A 99 20.07 11.98 -6.59
CA GLU A 99 20.78 12.73 -7.63
C GLU A 99 19.89 12.94 -8.86
N THR A 100 19.25 11.90 -9.35
CA THR A 100 18.33 11.97 -10.49
C THR A 100 17.14 12.87 -10.20
N ILE A 101 16.55 12.76 -9.00
CA ILE A 101 15.44 13.62 -8.59
C ILE A 101 15.90 15.09 -8.49
N ASN A 102 17.09 15.36 -7.95
CA ASN A 102 17.66 16.71 -7.88
C ASN A 102 17.93 17.33 -9.25
N LYS A 103 18.36 16.54 -10.24
CA LYS A 103 18.50 17.01 -11.63
C LYS A 103 17.16 17.51 -12.19
N ILE A 104 16.05 16.86 -11.83
CA ILE A 104 14.71 17.30 -12.23
C ILE A 104 14.30 18.60 -11.51
N VAL A 105 14.57 18.71 -10.21
CA VAL A 105 14.28 19.92 -9.42
C VAL A 105 15.05 21.15 -9.94
N ASN A 106 16.30 20.96 -10.34
CA ASN A 106 17.17 22.07 -10.76
C ASN A 106 17.19 22.31 -12.27
N GLY A 107 16.71 21.35 -13.06
CA GLY A 107 16.69 21.42 -14.52
C GLY A 107 15.59 22.30 -15.10
N ASP A 108 15.61 22.39 -16.43
CA ASP A 108 14.59 23.04 -17.25
C ASP A 108 13.46 22.06 -17.56
N TYR A 109 12.64 21.79 -16.56
CA TYR A 109 11.47 20.92 -16.65
C TYR A 109 10.18 21.67 -16.28
N PRO A 110 9.00 21.18 -16.68
CA PRO A 110 7.74 21.80 -16.32
C PRO A 110 7.55 21.95 -14.81
N LYS A 111 7.01 23.10 -14.39
CA LYS A 111 6.80 23.46 -12.96
C LYS A 111 6.10 22.37 -12.16
N LYS A 112 5.11 21.68 -12.75
CA LYS A 112 4.39 20.57 -12.10
C LYS A 112 5.35 19.40 -11.79
N LEU A 113 6.19 19.01 -12.74
CA LEU A 113 7.16 17.92 -12.54
C LEU A 113 8.21 18.30 -11.49
N LYS A 114 8.76 19.53 -11.55
CA LYS A 114 9.69 20.05 -10.54
C LYS A 114 9.11 20.01 -9.13
N LYS A 115 7.83 20.38 -8.98
CA LYS A 115 7.10 20.30 -7.70
C LYS A 115 7.06 18.86 -7.15
N TYR A 116 6.68 17.87 -7.97
CA TYR A 116 6.63 16.48 -7.52
C TYR A 116 8.03 15.90 -7.24
N ALA A 117 9.06 16.34 -7.97
CA ALA A 117 10.44 16.00 -7.66
C ALA A 117 10.90 16.56 -6.30
N GLY A 118 10.53 17.80 -5.96
CA GLY A 118 10.79 18.34 -4.63
C GLY A 118 10.15 17.50 -3.51
N GLN A 119 8.88 17.12 -3.69
CA GLN A 119 8.18 16.23 -2.75
C GLN A 119 8.80 14.83 -2.67
N ALA A 120 9.32 14.32 -3.78
CA ALA A 120 10.00 13.04 -3.84
C ALA A 120 11.30 13.03 -3.02
N LEU A 121 12.05 14.14 -2.98
CA LEU A 121 13.24 14.28 -2.12
C LEU A 121 12.89 14.22 -0.62
N GLU A 122 11.77 14.82 -0.21
CA GLU A 122 11.28 14.69 1.17
C GLU A 122 10.89 13.23 1.47
N ASN A 123 10.16 12.61 0.54
CA ASN A 123 9.70 11.24 0.68
C ASN A 123 10.84 10.22 0.74
N ILE A 124 11.97 10.43 0.06
CA ILE A 124 13.07 9.45 0.10
C ILE A 124 13.60 9.24 1.51
N THR A 125 13.65 10.32 2.31
CA THR A 125 14.09 10.24 3.72
C THR A 125 13.07 9.48 4.56
N ILE A 126 11.77 9.70 4.31
CA ILE A 126 10.67 9.00 4.98
C ILE A 126 10.70 7.50 4.64
N TYR A 127 10.83 7.16 3.35
CA TYR A 127 10.85 5.77 2.90
C TYR A 127 12.12 5.02 3.30
N LYS A 128 13.26 5.72 3.49
CA LYS A 128 14.44 5.11 4.11
C LYS A 128 14.14 4.55 5.50
N LYS A 129 13.37 5.30 6.32
CA LYS A 129 12.88 4.84 7.62
C LYS A 129 11.82 3.75 7.48
N TRP A 130 10.81 3.96 6.64
CA TRP A 130 9.69 3.03 6.52
C TRP A 130 10.10 1.69 5.93
N ASN A 131 10.99 1.64 4.94
CA ASN A 131 11.45 0.39 4.35
C ASN A 131 12.17 -0.50 5.38
N ALA A 132 12.90 0.09 6.34
CA ALA A 132 13.49 -0.68 7.43
C ALA A 132 12.43 -1.34 8.34
N ILE A 133 11.30 -0.66 8.58
CA ILE A 133 10.17 -1.20 9.36
C ILE A 133 9.43 -2.28 8.55
N LEU A 134 9.11 -2.00 7.29
CA LEU A 134 8.32 -2.88 6.44
C LEU A 134 9.07 -4.19 6.11
N ALA A 135 10.38 -4.12 5.91
CA ALA A 135 11.23 -5.27 5.60
C ALA A 135 11.70 -6.07 6.82
N ASP A 136 11.40 -5.62 8.05
CA ASP A 136 11.85 -6.30 9.27
C ASP A 136 11.17 -7.67 9.42
N LYS A 137 11.95 -8.73 9.25
CA LYS A 137 11.49 -10.12 9.32
C LYS A 137 11.31 -10.65 10.75
N SER A 138 11.65 -9.87 11.79
CA SER A 138 11.60 -10.31 13.18
C SER A 138 10.21 -10.74 13.66
N GLN A 139 9.15 -10.21 13.05
CA GLN A 139 7.75 -10.49 13.37
C GLN A 139 6.98 -11.12 12.19
N TYR A 140 7.70 -11.62 11.17
CA TYR A 140 7.06 -12.22 10.01
C TYR A 140 6.41 -13.56 10.38
N THR A 141 5.22 -13.79 9.82
CA THR A 141 4.54 -15.08 9.90
C THR A 141 4.78 -15.82 8.59
N ALA A 142 5.32 -17.04 8.67
CA ALA A 142 5.86 -17.76 7.50
C ALA A 142 4.81 -18.17 6.46
N ASP A 143 3.54 -18.28 6.86
CA ASP A 143 2.40 -18.59 6.01
C ASP A 143 1.78 -17.35 5.35
N GLN A 144 2.25 -16.14 5.72
CA GLN A 144 1.75 -14.87 5.18
C GLN A 144 2.64 -14.38 4.05
N SER A 145 2.03 -13.71 3.07
CA SER A 145 2.76 -13.03 1.99
C SER A 145 3.71 -11.96 2.54
N GLN A 146 4.70 -11.56 1.75
CA GLN A 146 5.57 -10.45 2.15
C GLN A 146 4.74 -9.17 2.30
N GLN A 147 3.81 -8.91 1.39
CA GLN A 147 2.91 -7.76 1.47
C GLN A 147 2.07 -7.76 2.77
N ASN A 148 1.49 -8.90 3.16
CA ASN A 148 0.72 -8.99 4.40
C ASN A 148 1.60 -8.74 5.62
N ASN A 149 2.79 -9.32 5.65
CA ASN A 149 3.74 -9.06 6.72
C ASN A 149 4.17 -7.58 6.78
N ALA A 150 4.36 -6.92 5.64
CA ALA A 150 4.69 -5.50 5.59
C ALA A 150 3.54 -4.61 6.10
N PHE A 151 2.28 -4.90 5.74
CA PHE A 151 1.11 -4.27 6.34
C PHE A 151 1.07 -4.46 7.86
N ALA A 152 1.31 -5.68 8.33
CA ALA A 152 1.32 -5.99 9.76
C ALA A 152 2.40 -5.21 10.51
N ASN A 153 3.62 -5.12 9.96
CA ASN A 153 4.70 -4.31 10.51
C ASN A 153 4.34 -2.82 10.55
N ALA A 154 3.76 -2.29 9.47
CA ALA A 154 3.32 -0.90 9.40
C ALA A 154 2.32 -0.56 10.51
N LEU A 155 1.31 -1.41 10.70
CA LEU A 155 0.27 -1.22 11.71
C LEU A 155 0.79 -1.32 13.15
N ARG A 156 1.77 -2.19 13.39
CA ARG A 156 2.41 -2.37 14.71
C ARG A 156 3.48 -1.33 15.03
N SER A 157 3.92 -0.58 14.02
CA SER A 157 5.00 0.39 14.16
C SER A 157 4.68 1.51 15.16
N ASN A 158 5.72 2.19 15.65
CA ASN A 158 5.57 3.41 16.44
C ASN A 158 5.56 4.68 15.55
N ASP A 159 5.14 4.55 14.28
CA ASP A 159 5.09 5.63 13.30
C ASP A 159 3.64 5.85 12.85
N LEU A 160 2.98 6.86 13.41
CA LEU A 160 1.57 7.16 13.13
C LEU A 160 1.31 7.45 11.64
N GLU A 161 2.27 8.02 10.92
CA GLU A 161 2.09 8.31 9.49
C GLU A 161 2.09 7.02 8.66
N LEU A 162 2.99 6.09 8.98
CA LEU A 162 3.05 4.76 8.36
C LEU A 162 1.80 3.92 8.71
N MET A 163 1.39 3.91 9.97
CA MET A 163 0.16 3.24 10.41
C MET A 163 -1.06 3.75 9.63
N ARG A 164 -1.17 5.08 9.48
CA ARG A 164 -2.27 5.72 8.76
C ARG A 164 -2.23 5.42 7.26
N LEU A 165 -1.05 5.39 6.66
CA LEU A 165 -0.86 4.99 5.26
C LEU A 165 -1.33 3.55 5.05
N ALA A 166 -0.88 2.62 5.88
CA ALA A 166 -1.27 1.21 5.83
C ALA A 166 -2.79 1.04 5.94
N ALA A 167 -3.42 1.68 6.94
CA ALA A 167 -4.88 1.62 7.11
C ALA A 167 -5.64 2.15 5.89
N LYS A 168 -5.15 3.22 5.25
CA LYS A 168 -5.75 3.75 4.02
C LYS A 168 -5.60 2.79 2.84
N ARG A 169 -4.41 2.23 2.65
CA ARG A 169 -4.16 1.23 1.59
C ARG A 169 -5.03 -0.02 1.79
N ILE A 170 -5.24 -0.49 3.01
CA ILE A 170 -6.17 -1.59 3.30
C ILE A 170 -7.59 -1.28 2.80
N ILE A 171 -8.08 -0.05 3.00
CA ILE A 171 -9.40 0.37 2.53
C ILE A 171 -9.44 0.49 1.01
N ASP A 172 -8.47 1.19 0.43
CA ASP A 172 -8.44 1.52 -0.99
C ASP A 172 -8.24 0.26 -1.85
N ASP A 173 -7.39 -0.66 -1.41
CA ASP A 173 -7.06 -1.91 -2.09
C ASP A 173 -8.01 -3.06 -1.70
N ARG A 174 -8.91 -2.85 -0.73
CA ARG A 174 -9.79 -3.86 -0.12
C ARG A 174 -9.03 -5.07 0.44
N GLN A 175 -7.89 -4.83 1.07
CA GLN A 175 -7.05 -5.88 1.64
C GLN A 175 -7.60 -6.38 2.99
N TYR A 176 -8.67 -7.18 2.92
CA TYR A 176 -9.39 -7.69 4.09
C TYR A 176 -9.00 -9.14 4.45
N ASP A 177 -7.73 -9.48 4.24
CA ASP A 177 -7.17 -10.76 4.69
C ASP A 177 -7.32 -10.91 6.22
N ASP A 178 -7.72 -12.09 6.68
CA ASP A 178 -8.00 -12.37 8.10
C ASP A 178 -6.79 -12.06 9.00
N PHE A 179 -5.57 -12.29 8.52
CA PHE A 179 -4.37 -11.93 9.26
C PHE A 179 -4.28 -10.43 9.48
N ILE A 180 -4.52 -9.62 8.44
CA ILE A 180 -4.48 -8.15 8.53
C ILE A 180 -5.59 -7.62 9.42
N LEU A 181 -6.80 -8.17 9.31
CA LEU A 181 -7.92 -7.79 10.19
C LEU A 181 -7.63 -8.13 11.65
N ALA A 182 -7.00 -9.27 11.93
CA ALA A 182 -6.58 -9.64 13.27
C ALA A 182 -5.52 -8.66 13.82
N VAL A 183 -4.56 -8.22 12.99
CA VAL A 183 -3.59 -7.19 13.40
C VAL A 183 -4.30 -5.87 13.72
N LEU A 184 -5.17 -5.38 12.83
CA LEU A 184 -5.96 -4.16 13.06
C LEU A 184 -6.76 -4.25 14.37
N SER A 185 -7.45 -5.37 14.59
CA SER A 185 -8.22 -5.65 15.81
C SER A 185 -7.35 -5.54 17.06
N ASN A 186 -6.18 -6.19 17.06
CA ASN A 186 -5.27 -6.17 18.20
C ASN A 186 -4.75 -4.74 18.49
N GLU A 187 -4.37 -4.01 17.45
CA GLU A 187 -3.86 -2.64 17.58
C GLU A 187 -4.95 -1.65 18.05
N LEU A 188 -6.20 -1.87 17.69
CA LEU A 188 -7.34 -1.04 18.12
C LEU A 188 -7.80 -1.34 19.54
N LYS A 189 -7.64 -2.59 20.02
CA LYS A 189 -7.92 -2.95 21.42
C LYS A 189 -7.02 -2.21 22.40
N THR A 190 -5.81 -1.84 21.99
CA THR A 190 -4.87 -1.06 22.81
C THR A 190 -4.18 -0.02 21.94
N PRO A 191 -4.78 1.17 21.76
CA PRO A 191 -4.24 2.19 20.86
C PRO A 191 -3.03 2.89 21.50
N ARG A 192 -1.86 2.24 21.42
CA ARG A 192 -0.63 2.56 22.16
C ARG A 192 -0.09 3.98 21.94
N LEU A 193 -0.35 4.58 20.78
CA LEU A 193 0.12 5.91 20.40
C LEU A 193 -1.00 6.95 20.45
N MET A 194 -2.12 6.62 21.09
CA MET A 194 -3.25 7.53 21.16
C MET A 194 -2.91 8.76 21.99
N ALA A 195 -3.05 9.93 21.39
CA ALA A 195 -2.94 11.23 22.02
C ALA A 195 -4.04 12.16 21.47
N ASP A 196 -4.33 13.26 22.16
CA ASP A 196 -5.36 14.22 21.75
C ASP A 196 -4.84 15.18 20.66
N ASP A 197 -4.22 14.62 19.62
CA ASP A 197 -3.74 15.34 18.45
C ASP A 197 -4.38 14.78 17.17
N LYS A 198 -4.37 15.61 16.13
CA LYS A 198 -5.03 15.28 14.86
C LYS A 198 -4.45 14.02 14.21
N LEU A 199 -3.13 13.82 14.24
CA LEU A 199 -2.49 12.70 13.57
C LEU A 199 -2.87 11.38 14.26
N ALA A 200 -2.80 11.31 15.58
CA ALA A 200 -3.21 10.12 16.33
C ALA A 200 -4.70 9.78 16.10
N ILE A 201 -5.59 10.78 16.25
CA ILE A 201 -7.03 10.61 16.02
C ILE A 201 -7.31 10.11 14.59
N ASP A 202 -6.73 10.74 13.57
CA ASP A 202 -6.96 10.36 12.18
C ASP A 202 -6.41 8.95 11.89
N THR A 203 -5.28 8.57 12.51
CA THR A 203 -4.67 7.25 12.34
C THR A 203 -5.59 6.15 12.87
N TYR A 204 -6.01 6.24 14.13
CA TYR A 204 -6.90 5.24 14.73
C TYR A 204 -8.30 5.24 14.11
N ALA A 205 -8.81 6.39 13.66
CA ALA A 205 -10.05 6.43 12.88
C ALA A 205 -9.92 5.67 11.54
N ASN A 206 -8.82 5.83 10.81
CA ASN A 206 -8.60 5.09 9.57
C ASN A 206 -8.42 3.58 9.82
N MET A 207 -7.71 3.19 10.89
CA MET A 207 -7.58 1.77 11.27
C MET A 207 -8.93 1.15 11.61
N ALA A 208 -9.75 1.84 12.41
CA ALA A 208 -11.10 1.38 12.75
C ALA A 208 -12.01 1.32 11.52
N LYS A 209 -11.90 2.31 10.61
CA LYS A 209 -12.61 2.28 9.33
C LYS A 209 -12.17 1.09 8.48
N ALA A 210 -10.88 0.79 8.42
CA ALA A 210 -10.34 -0.34 7.68
C ALA A 210 -10.94 -1.66 8.20
N LEU A 211 -10.89 -1.86 9.52
CA LEU A 211 -11.46 -3.04 10.18
C LEU A 211 -12.97 -3.16 9.94
N ALA A 212 -13.73 -2.09 10.18
CA ALA A 212 -15.18 -2.09 9.98
C ALA A 212 -15.57 -2.28 8.51
N SER A 213 -14.81 -1.72 7.57
CA SER A 213 -15.11 -1.80 6.14
C SER A 213 -15.01 -3.21 5.55
N SER A 214 -14.37 -4.15 6.27
CA SER A 214 -14.40 -5.57 5.92
C SER A 214 -15.80 -6.20 6.03
N GLY A 215 -16.69 -5.62 6.86
CA GLY A 215 -18.00 -6.18 7.18
C GLY A 215 -17.94 -7.46 8.02
N ASN A 216 -16.76 -7.87 8.48
CA ASN A 216 -16.59 -9.10 9.25
C ASN A 216 -17.10 -8.90 10.69
N THR A 217 -18.26 -9.50 11.00
CA THR A 217 -18.95 -9.35 12.29
C THR A 217 -18.16 -9.85 13.48
N ALA A 218 -17.13 -10.68 13.28
CA ALA A 218 -16.23 -11.12 14.34
C ALA A 218 -15.43 -9.97 14.98
N TYR A 219 -15.33 -8.81 14.31
CA TYR A 219 -14.60 -7.63 14.80
C TYR A 219 -15.53 -6.46 15.16
N ARG A 220 -16.85 -6.66 15.14
CA ARG A 220 -17.83 -5.62 15.46
C ARG A 220 -17.66 -5.10 16.89
N ASP A 221 -17.38 -6.01 17.83
CA ASP A 221 -17.17 -5.72 19.25
C ASP A 221 -16.03 -4.71 19.50
N VAL A 222 -14.95 -4.77 18.70
CA VAL A 222 -13.83 -3.82 18.79
C VAL A 222 -14.29 -2.39 18.45
N ILE A 223 -15.13 -2.25 17.42
CA ILE A 223 -15.64 -0.94 17.00
C ILE A 223 -16.69 -0.43 18.01
N GLU A 224 -17.54 -1.32 18.54
CA GLU A 224 -18.50 -0.99 19.62
C GLU A 224 -17.78 -0.54 20.90
N ASN A 225 -16.68 -1.21 21.27
CA ASN A 225 -15.87 -0.77 22.39
C ASN A 225 -15.32 0.63 22.14
N MET A 226 -14.74 0.90 20.96
CA MET A 226 -14.22 2.24 20.64
C MET A 226 -15.32 3.32 20.68
N ALA A 227 -16.53 3.02 20.22
CA ALA A 227 -17.67 3.94 20.27
C ALA A 227 -18.06 4.32 21.71
N THR A 228 -17.95 3.38 22.65
CA THR A 228 -18.45 3.55 24.03
C THR A 228 -17.37 4.02 24.99
N THR A 229 -16.15 3.50 24.86
CA THR A 229 -15.08 3.67 25.86
C THR A 229 -14.06 4.74 25.49
N SER A 230 -13.94 5.14 24.21
CA SER A 230 -12.90 6.09 23.81
C SER A 230 -13.05 7.43 24.57
N SER A 231 -11.94 7.92 25.13
CA SER A 231 -11.91 9.23 25.81
C SER A 231 -12.06 10.39 24.82
N ASN A 232 -11.77 10.16 23.53
CA ASN A 232 -11.85 11.18 22.50
C ASN A 232 -13.22 11.16 21.78
N LYS A 233 -13.95 12.27 21.86
CA LYS A 233 -15.29 12.42 21.27
C LYS A 233 -15.31 12.19 19.75
N LYS A 234 -14.26 12.58 19.01
CA LYS A 234 -14.23 12.40 17.55
C LYS A 234 -14.11 10.92 17.19
N LEU A 235 -13.25 10.17 17.90
CA LEU A 235 -13.13 8.73 17.68
C LEU A 235 -14.43 7.99 18.00
N LYS A 236 -15.14 8.38 19.06
CA LYS A 236 -16.48 7.84 19.36
C LYS A 236 -17.44 8.04 18.19
N ASN A 237 -17.57 9.27 17.71
CA ASN A 237 -18.46 9.60 16.59
C ASN A 237 -18.08 8.85 15.30
N TYR A 238 -16.78 8.67 15.04
CA TYR A 238 -16.35 7.87 13.89
C TYR A 238 -16.73 6.41 14.05
N ALA A 239 -16.48 5.80 15.21
CA ALA A 239 -16.85 4.41 15.50
C ALA A 239 -18.36 4.18 15.32
N GLU A 240 -19.20 5.04 15.90
CA GLU A 240 -20.67 5.00 15.76
C GLU A 240 -21.11 5.06 14.30
N SER A 241 -20.50 5.96 13.53
CA SER A 241 -20.76 6.10 12.09
C SER A 241 -20.35 4.84 11.31
N TYR A 242 -19.22 4.23 11.65
CA TYR A 242 -18.76 3.01 11.01
C TYR A 242 -19.65 1.81 11.35
N LEU A 243 -20.11 1.70 12.59
CA LEU A 243 -21.09 0.68 13.00
C LEU A 243 -22.35 0.77 12.15
N LYS A 244 -22.94 1.96 12.02
CA LYS A 244 -24.14 2.17 11.21
C LYS A 244 -23.93 1.88 9.71
N LYS A 245 -22.71 2.08 9.22
CA LYS A 245 -22.42 1.99 7.79
C LYS A 245 -22.10 0.58 7.31
N TYR A 246 -21.41 -0.21 8.13
CA TYR A 246 -20.83 -1.49 7.69
C TYR A 246 -21.42 -2.72 8.39
N TYR A 247 -22.24 -2.54 9.43
CA TYR A 247 -22.92 -3.61 10.16
C TYR A 247 -24.40 -3.30 10.38
#